data_AF-A0AB39UC25-F1
#
_entry.id   AF-A0AB39UC25-F1
#
_cell.length_a   1.000
_cell.length_b   1.000
_cell.length_c   1.000
_cell.angle_alpha   90.00
_cell.angle_beta   90.00
_cell.angle_gamma   90.00
#
_symmetry.space_group_name_H-M   'P 1'
#
loop_
_entity.id
_entity.type
_entity.pdbx_description
1 polymer ?
#
loop_
_entity_poly.entity_id
_entity_poly.type
_entity_poly.pdbx_seq_one_letter_code
_entity_poly.pdbx_strand_id
1 'polypeptide(L)'
;MNQLFLLDGSYRDAVSTLLGKYGYAVDDYFSEKSYNRFLAGEIKTPSKRKISRTGEGLYCHHIDENKQSLIASPAAIKYFNIPFAYQRKNRLVYCNLVEHALLHILIATETSNILDCPLGQRLGIGGYMFFLRPQIIQWFIEGIAPSLQWQINCRNAALLDSESAKQLVKEMDSFLLSHYPDATQRNLDAAYENYVYGSPSGRGNLLI
;
A
#
# COMPACT_ATOMS: atom_id res chain seq x y z
N MET A 1 -5.88 18.06 8.35
CA MET A 1 -5.03 17.52 9.43
C MET A 1 -3.75 17.05 8.76
N ASN A 2 -2.59 17.62 9.12
CA ASN A 2 -1.33 17.23 8.46
C ASN A 2 -0.99 15.79 8.89
N GLN A 3 -0.99 14.85 7.94
CA GLN A 3 -0.71 13.43 8.20
C GLN A 3 0.79 13.11 8.14
N LEU A 4 1.61 14.08 7.72
CA LEU A 4 3.06 13.92 7.55
C LEU A 4 3.81 13.69 8.86
N PHE A 5 3.18 13.93 10.02
CA PHE A 5 3.75 13.57 11.32
C PHE A 5 4.09 12.06 11.44
N LEU A 6 3.48 11.21 10.60
CA LEU A 6 3.85 9.79 10.54
C LEU A 6 5.29 9.57 10.06
N LEU A 7 5.88 10.53 9.33
CA LEU A 7 7.27 10.49 8.88
C LEU A 7 8.28 10.86 9.99
N ASP A 8 7.81 11.39 11.11
CA ASP A 8 8.67 11.77 12.25
C ASP A 8 9.12 10.55 13.07
N GLY A 9 8.53 9.37 12.83
CA GLY A 9 8.80 8.12 13.53
C GLY A 9 9.10 6.96 12.59
N SER A 10 9.24 5.76 13.16
CA SER A 10 9.42 4.54 12.36
C SER A 10 8.12 4.04 11.74
N TYR A 11 8.20 3.14 10.76
CA TYR A 11 7.08 2.37 10.23
C TYR A 11 6.28 1.69 11.35
N ARG A 12 6.97 1.18 12.37
CA ARG A 12 6.33 0.58 13.54
C ARG A 12 5.52 1.60 14.35
N ASP A 13 6.04 2.82 14.52
CA ASP A 13 5.36 3.90 15.24
C ASP A 13 4.13 4.39 14.45
N ALA A 14 4.26 4.49 13.14
CA ALA A 14 3.14 4.80 12.24
C ALA A 14 2.03 3.73 12.33
N VAL A 15 2.39 2.44 12.28
CA VAL A 15 1.44 1.33 12.48
C VAL A 15 0.78 1.42 13.85
N SER A 16 1.54 1.67 14.92
CA SER A 16 0.99 1.82 16.28
C SER A 16 -0.03 2.97 16.36
N THR A 17 0.29 4.09 15.74
CA THR A 17 -0.61 5.26 15.66
C THR A 17 -1.91 4.92 14.95
N LEU A 18 -1.83 4.24 13.81
CA LEU A 18 -3.00 3.87 13.01
C LEU A 18 -3.87 2.80 13.69
N LEU A 19 -3.26 1.86 14.42
CA LEU A 19 -3.97 0.92 15.28
C LEU A 19 -4.73 1.64 16.40
N GLY A 20 -4.12 2.65 17.02
CA GLY A 20 -4.80 3.49 18.01
C GLY A 20 -5.95 4.32 17.41
N LYS A 21 -5.79 4.80 16.18
CA LYS A 21 -6.77 5.63 15.48
C LYS A 21 -7.98 4.85 14.95
N TYR A 22 -7.76 3.71 14.30
CA TYR A 22 -8.79 2.97 13.58
C TYR A 22 -9.18 1.64 14.23
N GLY A 23 -8.44 1.18 15.24
CA GLY A 23 -8.63 -0.11 15.89
C GLY A 23 -8.04 -1.28 15.09
N TYR A 24 -8.11 -2.46 15.71
CA TYR A 24 -7.60 -3.72 15.14
C TYR A 24 -8.56 -4.32 14.11
N ALA A 25 -8.03 -5.11 13.17
CA ALA A 25 -8.87 -5.92 12.29
C ALA A 25 -9.66 -6.98 13.07
N VAL A 26 -10.89 -7.22 12.62
CA VAL A 26 -11.83 -8.12 13.31
C VAL A 26 -11.69 -9.59 12.86
N ASP A 27 -11.05 -9.83 11.72
CA ASP A 27 -10.88 -11.14 11.10
C ASP A 27 -9.55 -11.19 10.32
N ASP A 28 -9.08 -12.38 9.97
CA ASP A 28 -7.88 -12.57 9.14
C ASP A 28 -8.14 -12.08 7.70
N TYR A 29 -7.11 -11.74 6.91
CA TYR A 29 -7.31 -11.24 5.55
C TYR A 29 -7.94 -12.31 4.64
N PHE A 30 -7.39 -13.53 4.70
CA PHE A 30 -7.90 -14.72 4.04
C PHE A 30 -8.38 -15.75 5.06
N SER A 31 -9.30 -16.63 4.64
CA SER A 31 -9.62 -17.83 5.43
C SER A 31 -8.44 -18.79 5.44
N GLU A 32 -7.98 -19.20 6.63
CA GLU A 32 -6.88 -20.17 6.79
C GLU A 32 -7.15 -21.47 6.02
N LYS A 33 -8.38 -21.99 6.13
CA LYS A 33 -8.79 -23.18 5.37
C LYS A 33 -8.65 -22.96 3.87
N SER A 34 -9.08 -21.81 3.34
CA SER A 34 -8.94 -21.50 1.92
C SER A 34 -7.48 -21.27 1.50
N TYR A 35 -6.66 -20.70 2.40
CA TYR A 35 -5.26 -20.44 2.16
C TYR A 35 -4.47 -21.75 2.02
N ASN A 36 -4.71 -22.72 2.91
CA ASN A 36 -4.09 -24.03 2.84
C ASN A 36 -4.50 -24.78 1.55
N ARG A 37 -5.78 -24.73 1.18
CA ARG A 37 -6.26 -25.29 -0.11
C ARG A 37 -5.64 -24.62 -1.32
N PHE A 38 -5.41 -23.30 -1.25
CA PHE A 38 -4.73 -22.56 -2.31
C PHE A 38 -3.27 -22.98 -2.46
N LEU A 39 -2.55 -23.13 -1.35
CA LEU A 39 -1.17 -23.63 -1.34
C LEU A 39 -1.07 -25.09 -1.83
N ALA A 40 -2.06 -25.92 -1.50
CA ALA A 40 -2.20 -27.29 -2.02
C ALA A 40 -2.60 -27.37 -3.51
N GLY A 41 -2.87 -26.23 -4.16
CA GLY A 41 -3.24 -26.17 -5.57
C GLY A 41 -4.71 -26.54 -5.86
N GLU A 42 -5.54 -26.72 -4.84
CA GLU A 42 -6.95 -27.10 -5.01
C GLU A 42 -7.83 -25.95 -5.51
N ILE A 43 -7.44 -24.70 -5.23
CA ILE A 43 -8.14 -23.50 -5.67
C ILE A 43 -7.17 -22.49 -6.27
N LYS A 44 -7.69 -21.59 -7.12
CA LYS A 44 -6.88 -20.57 -7.82
C LYS A 44 -6.55 -19.35 -6.96
N THR A 45 -7.37 -19.05 -5.96
CA THR A 45 -7.21 -17.89 -5.08
C THR A 45 -7.75 -18.21 -3.68
N PRO A 46 -7.11 -17.74 -2.60
CA PRO A 46 -7.67 -17.84 -1.26
C PRO A 46 -8.88 -16.91 -1.10
N SER A 47 -9.84 -17.30 -0.28
CA SER A 47 -11.08 -16.55 -0.06
C SER A 47 -10.87 -15.44 0.96
N LYS A 48 -11.17 -14.19 0.59
CA LYS A 48 -11.13 -13.04 1.50
C LYS A 48 -12.18 -13.18 2.61
N ARG A 49 -11.86 -12.67 3.81
CA ARG A 49 -12.80 -12.57 4.94
C ARG A 49 -13.47 -11.19 5.00
N LYS A 50 -14.33 -10.98 6.00
CA LYS A 50 -15.07 -9.74 6.22
C LYS A 50 -14.22 -8.69 6.95
N ILE A 51 -13.18 -8.21 6.26
CA ILE A 51 -12.26 -7.18 6.78
C ILE A 51 -12.40 -5.83 6.06
N SER A 52 -13.23 -5.75 5.01
CA SER A 52 -13.33 -4.53 4.20
C SER A 52 -13.94 -3.39 5.00
N ARG A 53 -13.21 -2.26 5.05
CA ARG A 53 -13.67 -0.97 5.60
C ARG A 53 -13.65 0.13 4.55
N THR A 54 -13.71 -0.25 3.27
CA THR A 54 -13.76 0.73 2.17
C THR A 54 -15.05 1.55 2.16
N GLY A 55 -16.10 1.10 2.85
CA GLY A 55 -17.28 1.93 3.13
C GLY A 55 -16.97 3.19 3.95
N GLU A 56 -15.93 3.12 4.79
CA GLU A 56 -15.42 4.23 5.61
C GLU A 56 -14.28 4.98 4.91
N GLY A 57 -13.93 4.58 3.68
CA GLY A 57 -12.78 5.11 2.94
C GLY A 57 -11.42 4.62 3.44
N LEU A 58 -11.38 3.46 4.11
CA LEU A 58 -10.16 2.86 4.65
C LEU A 58 -9.68 1.67 3.80
N TYR A 59 -8.37 1.63 3.57
CA TYR A 59 -7.62 0.49 3.06
C TYR A 59 -7.26 -0.44 4.22
N CYS A 60 -7.14 -1.73 3.93
CA CYS A 60 -6.50 -2.69 4.83
C CYS A 60 -5.05 -2.89 4.37
N HIS A 61 -4.10 -2.57 5.23
CA HIS A 61 -2.68 -2.71 4.99
C HIS A 61 -2.11 -3.90 5.77
N HIS A 62 -1.24 -4.69 5.13
CA HIS A 62 -0.53 -5.78 5.79
C HIS A 62 0.72 -5.25 6.49
N ILE A 63 0.79 -5.39 7.81
CA ILE A 63 1.91 -4.88 8.62
C ILE A 63 3.24 -5.52 8.18
N ASP A 64 3.22 -6.78 7.74
CA ASP A 64 4.41 -7.52 7.30
C ASP A 64 4.91 -7.16 5.90
N GLU A 65 4.36 -6.15 5.21
CA GLU A 65 4.90 -5.71 3.92
C GLU A 65 6.31 -5.11 4.01
N ASN A 66 6.78 -4.81 5.23
CA ASN A 66 8.18 -4.51 5.50
C ASN A 66 9.11 -5.74 5.51
N LYS A 67 8.56 -6.94 5.27
CA LYS A 67 9.30 -8.21 5.14
C LYS A 67 9.13 -8.86 3.78
N GLN A 68 7.97 -8.66 3.14
CA GLN A 68 7.62 -9.32 1.88
C GLN A 68 6.64 -8.44 1.11
N SER A 69 6.89 -8.14 -0.17
CA SER A 69 5.94 -7.37 -0.97
C SER A 69 4.80 -8.26 -1.50
N LEU A 70 3.66 -7.63 -1.81
CA LEU A 70 2.51 -8.26 -2.49
C LEU A 70 1.90 -9.43 -1.70
N ILE A 71 1.80 -9.30 -0.37
CA ILE A 71 1.38 -10.38 0.55
C ILE A 71 -0.02 -10.92 0.25
N ALA A 72 -0.88 -10.12 -0.39
CA ALA A 72 -2.22 -10.53 -0.81
C ALA A 72 -2.27 -11.17 -2.22
N SER A 73 -1.21 -11.07 -3.02
CA SER A 73 -1.19 -11.55 -4.41
C SER A 73 -1.08 -13.07 -4.46
N PRO A 74 -2.00 -13.81 -5.11
CA PRO A 74 -1.90 -15.26 -5.26
C PRO A 74 -0.57 -15.70 -5.90
N ALA A 75 -0.07 -14.96 -6.88
CA ALA A 75 1.21 -15.27 -7.53
C ALA A 75 2.37 -15.15 -6.55
N ALA A 76 2.44 -14.06 -5.79
CA ALA A 76 3.48 -13.83 -4.79
C ALA A 76 3.39 -14.83 -3.63
N ILE A 77 2.17 -15.13 -3.15
CA ILE A 77 1.95 -16.12 -2.08
C ILE A 77 2.57 -17.47 -2.45
N LYS A 78 2.34 -17.95 -3.68
CA LYS A 78 2.94 -19.22 -4.14
C LYS A 78 4.44 -19.12 -4.36
N TYR A 79 4.88 -18.08 -5.04
CA TYR A 79 6.28 -17.95 -5.44
C TYR A 79 7.22 -17.75 -4.24
N PHE A 80 6.79 -16.99 -3.23
CA PHE A 80 7.56 -16.72 -2.01
C PHE A 80 7.19 -17.62 -0.83
N ASN A 81 6.24 -18.56 -1.00
CA ASN A 81 5.69 -19.38 0.07
C ASN A 81 5.31 -18.56 1.32
N ILE A 82 4.53 -17.50 1.10
CA ILE A 82 4.19 -16.53 2.15
C ILE A 82 3.43 -17.24 3.27
N PRO A 83 3.82 -17.07 4.55
CA PRO A 83 3.16 -17.75 5.65
C PRO A 83 1.78 -17.14 5.92
N PHE A 84 0.81 -18.00 6.25
CA PHE A 84 -0.52 -17.54 6.67
C PHE A 84 -0.47 -16.62 7.90
N ALA A 85 0.58 -16.69 8.71
CA ALA A 85 0.81 -15.78 9.84
C ALA A 85 0.74 -14.29 9.43
N TYR A 86 1.16 -13.93 8.21
CA TYR A 86 1.10 -12.55 7.71
C TYR A 86 -0.32 -12.10 7.38
N GLN A 87 -1.24 -13.05 7.22
CA GLN A 87 -2.65 -12.79 6.93
C GLN A 87 -3.50 -12.65 8.21
N ARG A 88 -2.90 -12.88 9.40
CA ARG A 88 -3.64 -12.85 10.66
C ARG A 88 -4.12 -11.44 10.99
N LYS A 89 -5.28 -11.32 11.62
CA LYS A 89 -5.91 -10.04 11.97
C LYS A 89 -5.01 -9.09 12.77
N ASN A 90 -4.14 -9.62 13.63
CA ASN A 90 -3.18 -8.83 14.41
C ASN A 90 -1.94 -8.39 13.60
N ARG A 91 -1.87 -8.76 12.32
CA ARG A 91 -0.89 -8.34 11.33
C ARG A 91 -1.49 -7.41 10.27
N LEU A 92 -2.69 -6.88 10.52
CA LEU A 92 -3.39 -5.94 9.65
C LEU A 92 -3.60 -4.60 10.37
N VAL A 93 -3.57 -3.52 9.61
CA VAL A 93 -3.88 -2.16 10.07
C VAL A 93 -4.73 -1.43 9.04
N TYR A 94 -5.62 -0.55 9.48
CA TYR A 94 -6.41 0.29 8.57
C TYR A 94 -5.77 1.65 8.39
N CYS A 95 -5.90 2.22 7.19
CA CYS A 95 -5.36 3.52 6.83
C CYS A 95 -6.18 4.15 5.69
N ASN A 96 -6.24 5.48 5.62
CA ASN A 96 -6.74 6.16 4.43
C ASN A 96 -5.67 6.17 3.32
N LEU A 97 -5.98 6.77 2.17
CA LEU A 97 -5.07 6.81 1.01
C LEU A 97 -3.70 7.45 1.33
N VAL A 98 -3.68 8.55 2.07
CA VAL A 98 -2.45 9.30 2.40
C VAL A 98 -1.62 8.52 3.40
N GLU A 99 -2.23 8.04 4.48
CA GLU A 99 -1.57 7.19 5.47
C GLU A 99 -0.96 5.95 4.82
N HIS A 100 -1.67 5.34 3.87
CA HIS A 100 -1.16 4.20 3.11
C HIS A 100 0.10 4.57 2.32
N ALA A 101 0.10 5.73 1.63
CA ALA A 101 1.26 6.22 0.91
C ALA A 101 2.46 6.42 1.85
N LEU A 102 2.23 7.01 3.02
CA LEU A 102 3.26 7.24 4.04
C LEU A 102 3.82 5.93 4.61
N LEU A 103 2.98 4.92 4.85
CA LEU A 103 3.43 3.58 5.25
C LEU A 103 4.38 2.97 4.21
N HIS A 104 4.04 3.05 2.92
CA HIS A 104 4.91 2.53 1.86
C HIS A 104 6.23 3.30 1.72
N ILE A 105 6.23 4.61 1.94
CA ILE A 105 7.47 5.41 1.99
C ILE A 105 8.35 4.95 3.15
N LEU A 106 7.79 4.83 4.36
CA LEU A 106 8.52 4.38 5.55
C LEU A 106 9.11 2.98 5.36
N ILE A 107 8.34 2.05 4.80
CA ILE A 107 8.85 0.71 4.45
C ILE A 107 10.03 0.85 3.49
N ALA A 108 9.89 1.64 2.42
CA ALA A 108 10.95 1.79 1.42
C ALA A 108 12.23 2.32 2.06
N THR A 109 12.14 3.39 2.85
CA THR A 109 13.31 4.05 3.44
C THR A 109 13.99 3.17 4.49
N GLU A 110 13.22 2.49 5.34
CA GLU A 110 13.78 1.62 6.39
C GLU A 110 14.39 0.32 5.84
N THR A 111 13.90 -0.16 4.70
CA THR A 111 14.37 -1.40 4.07
C THR A 111 15.38 -1.15 2.95
N SER A 112 15.69 0.11 2.63
CA SER A 112 16.54 0.52 1.51
C SER A 112 17.94 -0.10 1.53
N ASN A 113 18.50 -0.35 2.72
CA ASN A 113 19.84 -0.92 2.90
C ASN A 113 19.84 -2.43 3.14
N ILE A 114 18.67 -3.09 3.10
CA ILE A 114 18.57 -4.54 3.32
C ILE A 114 18.95 -5.25 2.03
N LEU A 115 20.22 -5.63 1.93
CA LEU A 115 20.77 -6.41 0.81
C LEU A 115 20.13 -7.81 0.69
N ASP A 116 19.66 -8.37 1.80
CA ASP A 116 19.09 -9.71 1.90
C ASP A 116 17.55 -9.74 1.81
N CYS A 117 16.92 -8.73 1.19
CA CYS A 117 15.49 -8.83 0.93
C CYS A 117 15.24 -10.07 0.05
N PRO A 118 14.32 -10.98 0.43
CA PRO A 118 14.10 -12.21 -0.31
C PRO A 118 13.91 -11.92 -1.80
N LEU A 119 14.86 -12.40 -2.61
CA LEU A 119 14.86 -12.31 -4.07
C LEU A 119 15.03 -10.88 -4.64
N GLY A 120 15.73 -9.99 -3.93
CA GLY A 120 16.10 -8.66 -4.43
C GLY A 120 14.92 -7.69 -4.53
N GLN A 121 13.86 -7.93 -3.75
CA GLN A 121 12.69 -7.06 -3.75
C GLN A 121 13.01 -5.71 -3.10
N ARG A 122 12.53 -4.64 -3.73
CA ARG A 122 12.49 -3.32 -3.12
C ARG A 122 11.13 -3.14 -2.45
N LEU A 123 11.08 -3.33 -1.13
CA LEU A 123 9.84 -3.26 -0.36
C LEU A 123 9.33 -1.82 -0.28
N GLY A 124 8.02 -1.64 -0.15
CA GLY A 124 7.39 -0.32 -0.02
C GLY A 124 7.32 0.51 -1.31
N ILE A 125 8.46 0.68 -1.98
CA ILE A 125 8.64 1.64 -3.09
C ILE A 125 7.67 1.40 -4.24
N GLY A 126 7.41 0.14 -4.60
CA GLY A 126 6.48 -0.20 -5.67
C GLY A 126 5.04 0.19 -5.36
N GLY A 127 4.60 0.02 -4.11
CA GLY A 127 3.27 0.43 -3.64
C GLY A 127 3.06 1.94 -3.75
N TYR A 128 4.06 2.72 -3.30
CA TYR A 128 4.05 4.16 -3.42
C TYR A 128 4.07 4.62 -4.89
N MET A 129 5.10 4.19 -5.65
CA MET A 129 5.38 4.72 -7.00
C MET A 129 4.33 4.33 -8.04
N PHE A 130 3.84 3.09 -8.02
CA PHE A 130 3.01 2.56 -9.10
C PHE A 130 1.51 2.60 -8.79
N PHE A 131 1.11 2.88 -7.55
CA PHE A 131 -0.31 2.86 -7.16
C PHE A 131 -0.73 4.12 -6.40
N LEU A 132 -0.12 4.38 -5.25
CA LEU A 132 -0.65 5.39 -4.31
C LEU A 132 -0.34 6.82 -4.75
N ARG A 133 0.91 7.11 -5.12
CA ARG A 133 1.31 8.42 -5.65
C ARG A 133 0.53 8.78 -6.92
N PRO A 134 0.42 7.90 -7.94
CA PRO A 134 -0.40 8.19 -9.12
C PRO A 134 -1.89 8.41 -8.80
N GLN A 135 -2.46 7.64 -7.85
CA GLN A 135 -3.85 7.86 -7.41
C GLN A 135 -4.04 9.24 -6.79
N ILE A 136 -3.13 9.67 -5.91
CA ILE A 136 -3.19 11.01 -5.28
C ILE A 136 -3.12 12.10 -6.35
N ILE A 137 -2.18 11.99 -7.30
CA ILE A 137 -2.02 12.95 -8.40
C ILE A 137 -3.30 13.01 -9.25
N GLN A 138 -3.79 11.87 -9.74
CA GLN A 138 -4.98 11.85 -10.58
C GLN A 138 -6.22 12.39 -9.85
N TRP A 139 -6.48 11.91 -8.64
CA TRP A 139 -7.74 12.18 -7.94
C TRP A 139 -7.87 13.59 -7.41
N PHE A 140 -6.75 14.23 -7.04
CA PHE A 140 -6.75 15.54 -6.36
C PHE A 140 -6.03 16.64 -7.15
N ILE A 141 -4.98 16.33 -7.89
CA ILE A 141 -4.19 17.33 -8.63
C ILE A 141 -4.76 17.52 -10.04
N GLU A 142 -5.02 16.43 -10.76
CA GLU A 142 -5.57 16.47 -12.12
C GLU A 142 -7.11 16.50 -12.16
N GLY A 143 -7.76 16.18 -11.04
CA GLY A 143 -9.22 16.16 -10.94
C GLY A 143 -9.89 14.97 -11.65
N ILE A 144 -9.13 13.93 -11.99
CA ILE A 144 -9.63 12.69 -12.57
C ILE A 144 -10.24 11.83 -11.45
N ALA A 145 -11.56 11.89 -11.30
CA ALA A 145 -12.25 11.13 -10.26
C ALA A 145 -12.23 9.61 -10.54
N PRO A 146 -12.12 8.76 -9.50
CA PRO A 146 -12.28 7.31 -9.65
C PRO A 146 -13.73 6.95 -9.96
N SER A 147 -13.94 5.82 -10.64
CA SER A 147 -15.27 5.31 -11.01
C SER A 147 -15.81 4.21 -10.10
N LEU A 148 -14.94 3.52 -9.35
CA LEU A 148 -15.35 2.45 -8.45
C LEU A 148 -15.81 3.03 -7.10
N GLN A 149 -16.96 2.59 -6.59
CA GLN A 149 -17.54 3.13 -5.35
C GLN A 149 -16.57 3.11 -4.16
N TRP A 150 -15.79 2.03 -4.00
CA TRP A 150 -14.84 1.93 -2.90
C TRP A 150 -13.69 2.95 -3.04
N GLN A 151 -13.25 3.27 -4.27
CA GLN A 151 -12.24 4.31 -4.51
C GLN A 151 -12.81 5.70 -4.29
N ILE A 152 -14.07 5.94 -4.67
CA ILE A 152 -14.78 7.19 -4.39
C ILE A 152 -14.83 7.43 -2.88
N ASN A 153 -15.17 6.41 -2.10
CA ASN A 153 -15.18 6.50 -0.64
C ASN A 153 -13.79 6.84 -0.08
N CYS A 154 -12.75 6.13 -0.54
CA CYS A 154 -11.36 6.40 -0.11
C CYS A 154 -10.88 7.80 -0.48
N ARG A 155 -11.20 8.29 -1.69
CA ARG A 155 -10.92 9.66 -2.12
C ARG A 155 -11.60 10.67 -1.21
N ASN A 156 -12.89 10.49 -0.95
CA ASN A 156 -13.67 11.43 -0.14
C ASN A 156 -13.17 11.46 1.32
N ALA A 157 -12.74 10.32 1.86
CA ALA A 157 -12.21 10.22 3.22
C ALA A 157 -10.83 10.90 3.40
N ALA A 158 -10.07 11.10 2.33
CA ALA A 158 -8.76 11.75 2.41
C ALA A 158 -8.87 13.26 2.73
N LEU A 159 -10.01 13.90 2.42
CA LEU A 159 -10.30 15.31 2.70
C LEU A 159 -9.18 16.27 2.21
N LEU A 160 -8.64 16.02 1.02
CA LEU A 160 -7.60 16.83 0.38
C LEU A 160 -8.19 17.72 -0.71
N ASP A 161 -7.80 19.00 -0.71
CA ASP A 161 -7.92 19.87 -1.89
C ASP A 161 -6.68 19.75 -2.81
N SER A 162 -6.73 20.36 -3.98
CA SER A 162 -5.68 20.25 -5.00
C SER A 162 -4.33 20.85 -4.56
N GLU A 163 -4.33 22.00 -3.88
CA GLU A 163 -3.09 22.66 -3.45
C GLU A 163 -2.46 21.90 -2.28
N SER A 164 -3.28 21.47 -1.32
CA SER A 164 -2.85 20.59 -0.23
C SER A 164 -2.29 19.27 -0.76
N ALA A 165 -2.90 18.68 -1.80
CA ALA A 165 -2.40 17.46 -2.42
C ALA A 165 -1.06 17.65 -3.15
N LYS A 166 -0.87 18.77 -3.88
CA LYS A 166 0.41 19.12 -4.51
C LYS A 166 1.52 19.25 -3.48
N GLN A 167 1.25 19.97 -2.39
CA GLN A 167 2.22 20.15 -1.31
C GLN A 167 2.55 18.82 -0.63
N LEU A 168 1.53 18.01 -0.34
CA LEU A 168 1.71 16.67 0.24
C LEU A 168 2.58 15.76 -0.64
N VAL A 169 2.31 15.67 -1.94
CA VAL A 169 3.11 14.87 -2.87
C VAL A 169 4.56 15.37 -2.91
N LYS A 170 4.76 16.68 -2.94
CA LYS A 170 6.11 17.28 -2.90
C LYS A 170 6.88 16.90 -1.63
N GLU A 171 6.22 16.93 -0.47
CA GLU A 171 6.86 16.56 0.81
C GLU A 171 7.17 15.07 0.89
N MET A 172 6.23 14.22 0.46
CA MET A 172 6.43 12.77 0.38
C MET A 172 7.58 12.40 -0.57
N ASP A 173 7.61 13.00 -1.77
CA ASP A 173 8.68 12.79 -2.75
C ASP A 173 10.02 13.27 -2.19
N SER A 174 10.07 14.45 -1.56
CA SER A 174 11.30 15.00 -0.98
C SER A 174 11.85 14.10 0.14
N PHE A 175 10.98 13.57 1.00
CA PHE A 175 11.38 12.64 2.05
C PHE A 175 11.94 11.35 1.44
N LEU A 176 11.24 10.76 0.47
CA LEU A 176 11.68 9.55 -0.19
C LEU A 176 13.03 9.73 -0.90
N LEU A 177 13.20 10.81 -1.67
CA LEU A 177 14.43 11.10 -2.40
C LEU A 177 15.64 11.35 -1.48
N SER A 178 15.42 11.84 -0.27
CA SER A 178 16.49 12.07 0.72
C SER A 178 16.87 10.82 1.52
N HIS A 179 16.01 9.80 1.56
CA HIS A 179 16.18 8.62 2.41
C HIS A 179 16.25 7.29 1.65
N TYR A 180 15.98 7.27 0.35
CA TYR A 180 16.03 6.07 -0.49
C TYR A 180 17.10 6.25 -1.58
N PRO A 181 18.29 5.62 -1.46
CA PRO A 181 19.47 5.93 -2.28
C PRO A 181 19.28 5.84 -3.80
N ASP A 182 18.38 4.97 -4.26
CA ASP A 182 18.15 4.73 -5.69
C ASP A 182 16.91 5.44 -6.24
N ALA A 183 16.21 6.21 -5.40
CA ALA A 183 15.03 6.96 -5.84
C ALA A 183 15.52 8.23 -6.54
N THR A 184 15.01 8.48 -7.75
CA THR A 184 15.24 9.74 -8.47
C THR A 184 13.91 10.32 -8.92
N GLN A 185 13.87 11.66 -9.07
CA GLN A 185 12.69 12.33 -9.62
C GLN A 185 12.29 11.74 -10.98
N ARG A 186 13.29 11.42 -11.82
CA ARG A 186 13.08 10.75 -13.11
C ARG A 186 12.34 9.41 -12.95
N ASN A 187 12.67 8.60 -11.94
CA ASN A 187 11.97 7.33 -11.73
C ASN A 187 10.52 7.54 -11.27
N LEU A 188 10.26 8.55 -10.42
CA LEU A 188 8.91 8.91 -9.99
C LEU A 188 8.05 9.39 -11.16
N ASP A 189 8.61 10.23 -12.02
CA ASP A 189 7.91 10.76 -13.20
C ASP A 189 7.65 9.66 -14.23
N ALA A 190 8.64 8.82 -14.52
CA ALA A 190 8.48 7.68 -15.42
C ALA A 190 7.46 6.65 -14.90
N ALA A 191 7.40 6.43 -13.58
CA ALA A 191 6.37 5.56 -12.98
C ALA A 191 4.96 6.14 -13.18
N TYR A 192 4.81 7.46 -13.04
CA TYR A 192 3.55 8.15 -13.29
C TYR A 192 3.13 8.06 -14.76
N GLU A 193 4.04 8.35 -15.69
CA GLU A 193 3.78 8.22 -17.14
C GLU A 193 3.34 6.81 -17.52
N ASN A 194 4.01 5.78 -16.99
CA ASN A 194 3.61 4.38 -17.20
C ASN A 194 2.25 4.05 -16.60
N TYR A 195 1.90 4.63 -15.46
CA TYR A 195 0.56 4.46 -14.87
C TYR A 195 -0.54 5.07 -15.75
N VAL A 196 -0.28 6.25 -16.33
CA VAL A 196 -1.24 6.97 -17.18
C VAL A 196 -1.33 6.33 -18.58
N TYR A 197 -0.19 6.13 -19.23
CA TYR A 197 -0.09 5.78 -20.66
C TYR A 197 0.33 4.33 -20.92
N GLY A 198 0.79 3.59 -19.90
CA GLY A 198 1.21 2.21 -20.05
C GLY A 198 0.05 1.26 -20.33
N SER A 199 0.35 0.17 -21.05
CA SER A 199 -0.62 -0.84 -21.48
C SER A 199 -1.47 -1.37 -20.31
N PRO A 200 -2.79 -1.56 -20.49
CA PRO A 200 -3.70 -2.11 -19.47
C PRO A 200 -3.28 -3.50 -18.92
N SER A 201 -2.45 -4.24 -19.65
CA SER A 201 -1.91 -5.54 -19.21
C SER A 201 -1.05 -5.47 -17.94
N GLY A 202 -0.61 -4.28 -17.51
CA GLY A 202 0.08 -4.05 -16.23
C GLY A 202 -0.83 -3.55 -15.09
N ARG A 203 -2.10 -3.24 -15.36
CA ARG A 203 -3.05 -2.67 -14.37
C ARG A 203 -3.92 -3.72 -13.67
N GLY A 204 -3.68 -5.01 -13.94
CA GLY A 204 -4.54 -6.13 -13.54
C GLY A 204 -4.32 -6.61 -12.10
N ASN A 205 -5.33 -6.41 -11.25
CA ASN A 205 -5.62 -7.20 -10.05
C ASN A 205 -4.55 -7.30 -8.95
N LEU A 206 -3.78 -6.24 -8.71
CA LEU A 206 -3.15 -6.05 -7.41
C LEU A 206 -4.10 -5.20 -6.55
N LEU A 207 -5.12 -5.88 -6.02
CA LEU A 207 -5.80 -5.40 -4.83
C LEU A 207 -4.74 -5.35 -3.73
N ILE A 208 -4.33 -4.14 -3.37
CA ILE A 208 -3.88 -3.85 -2.01
C ILE A 208 -5.00 -4.29 -1.06
#